data_AF-A0A4Q5SIQ9-F1
#
_entry.id   AF-A0A4Q5SIQ9-F1
#
_cell.length_a   1.000
_cell.length_b   1.000
_cell.length_c   1.000
_cell.angle_alpha   90.00
_cell.angle_beta   90.00
_cell.angle_gamma   90.00
#
_symmetry.space_group_name_H-M   'P 1'
#
loop_
_entity.id
_entity.type
_entity.pdbx_description
1 polymer ?
#
loop_
_entity_poly.entity_id
_entity_poly.type
_entity_poly.pdbx_seq_one_letter_code
_entity_poly.pdbx_strand_id
1 'polypeptide(L)' 'MPLSLHAAFVPSALQMLGAAAHLVDKAEGWCGETGRAHSEMIGGRIFEDMLPFSYQVKSVAAHTAGAIDGVRA' A
#
# COMPACT_ATOMS: atom_id res chain seq x y z
N MET A 1 5.58 -5.18 31.41
CA MET A 1 4.73 -6.00 30.52
C MET A 1 5.53 -6.33 29.28
N PRO A 2 5.88 -7.59 29.01
CA PRO A 2 6.50 -7.94 27.73
C PRO A 2 5.51 -7.64 26.59
N LEU A 3 6.00 -6.99 25.53
CA LEU A 3 5.22 -6.71 24.33
C LEU A 3 5.29 -7.93 23.40
N SER A 4 4.14 -8.48 23.00
CA SER A 4 4.13 -9.55 22.00
C SER A 4 4.40 -8.99 20.61
N LEU A 5 5.03 -9.78 19.73
CA LEU A 5 5.25 -9.40 18.33
C LEU A 5 3.92 -9.08 17.62
N HIS A 6 2.85 -9.81 17.95
CA HIS A 6 1.52 -9.50 17.46
C HIS A 6 1.07 -8.08 17.87
N ALA A 7 1.16 -7.74 19.16
CA ALA A 7 0.79 -6.42 19.66
C ALA A 7 1.69 -5.31 19.11
N ALA A 8 2.95 -5.61 18.81
CA ALA A 8 3.91 -4.66 18.24
C ALA A 8 3.67 -4.34 16.75
N PHE A 9 3.11 -5.27 15.98
CA PHE A 9 3.08 -5.18 14.51
C PHE A 9 1.69 -5.22 13.87
N VAL A 10 0.81 -6.13 14.29
CA VAL A 10 -0.45 -6.39 13.58
C VAL A 10 -1.37 -5.15 13.53
N PRO A 11 -1.53 -4.36 14.61
CA PRO A 11 -2.38 -3.16 14.56
C PRO A 11 -1.90 -2.12 13.54
N SER A 12 -0.60 -1.84 13.47
CA SER A 12 -0.05 -0.86 12.53
C SER A 12 -0.06 -1.39 11.09
N ALA A 13 0.17 -2.68 10.89
CA ALA A 13 0.01 -3.34 9.59
C ALA A 13 -1.41 -3.17 9.02
N LEU A 14 -2.45 -3.41 9.84
CA LEU A 14 -3.85 -3.21 9.44
C LEU A 14 -4.14 -1.74 9.10
N GLN A 15 -3.59 -0.80 9.87
CA GLN A 15 -3.72 0.63 9.58
C GLN A 15 -3.10 0.97 8.22
N MET A 16 -1.91 0.45 7.91
CA MET A 16 -1.23 0.71 6.63
C MET A 16 -1.96 0.10 5.44
N LEU A 17 -2.52 -1.11 5.59
CA LEU A 17 -3.37 -1.72 4.57
C LEU A 17 -4.63 -0.89 4.30
N GLY A 18 -5.28 -0.39 5.35
CA GLY A 18 -6.43 0.51 5.22
C GLY A 18 -6.07 1.83 4.51
N ALA A 19 -4.92 2.40 4.84
CA ALA A 19 -4.43 3.61 4.16
C ALA A 19 -4.14 3.37 2.68
N ALA A 20 -3.53 2.23 2.33
CA ALA A 20 -3.28 1.87 0.94
C ALA A 20 -4.57 1.66 0.14
N ALA A 21 -5.59 1.03 0.75
CA ALA A 21 -6.91 0.90 0.12
C ALA A 21 -7.55 2.28 -0.14
N HIS A 22 -7.53 3.17 0.86
CA HIS A 22 -8.07 4.52 0.71
C HIS A 22 -7.35 5.34 -0.38
N LEU A 23 -6.04 5.12 -0.58
CA LEU A 23 -5.31 5.75 -1.69
C LEU A 23 -5.80 5.31 -3.07
N VAL A 24 -6.27 4.07 -3.21
CA VAL A 24 -6.86 3.57 -4.47
C VAL A 24 -8.18 4.29 -4.74
N ASP A 25 -9.06 4.39 -3.75
CA ASP A 25 -10.33 5.10 -3.87
C ASP A 25 -10.10 6.57 -4.24
N LYS A 26 -9.11 7.21 -3.60
CA LYS A 26 -8.74 8.60 -3.89
C LYS A 26 -8.17 8.77 -5.29
N ALA A 27 -7.35 7.83 -5.75
CA ALA A 27 -6.79 7.83 -7.10
C ALA A 27 -7.90 7.71 -8.17
N GLU A 28 -8.89 6.84 -7.94
CA GLU A 28 -10.08 6.73 -8.79
C GLU A 28 -10.89 8.02 -8.80
N GLY A 29 -11.19 8.59 -7.62
CA GLY A 29 -11.90 9.86 -7.50
C GLY A 29 -11.21 11.00 -8.27
N TRP A 30 -9.89 11.12 -8.13
CA TRP A 30 -9.11 12.12 -8.85
C TRP A 30 -9.14 11.93 -10.38
N CYS A 31 -9.15 10.69 -10.87
CA CYS A 31 -9.31 10.44 -12.30
C CYS A 31 -10.67 10.93 -12.78
N GLY A 32 -11.75 10.67 -12.02
CA GLY A 32 -13.09 11.17 -12.30
C GLY A 32 -13.19 12.70 -12.29
N GLU A 33 -12.57 13.36 -11.31
CA GLU A 33 -12.60 14.82 -11.15
C GLU A 33 -11.79 15.55 -12.23
N THR A 34 -10.70 14.96 -12.69
CA THR A 34 -9.76 15.60 -13.64
C THR A 34 -9.93 15.15 -15.08
N GLY A 35 -10.72 14.10 -15.33
CA GLY A 35 -10.87 13.48 -16.65
C GLY A 35 -9.62 12.74 -17.13
N ARG A 36 -8.65 12.48 -16.25
CA ARG A 36 -7.44 11.74 -16.59
C ARG A 36 -7.70 10.25 -16.67
N ALA A 37 -6.96 9.57 -17.56
CA ALA A 37 -7.08 8.13 -17.69
C ALA A 37 -6.51 7.42 -16.46
N HIS A 38 -7.21 6.38 -15.98
CA HIS A 38 -6.74 5.56 -14.86
C HIS A 38 -5.33 4.97 -15.10
N SER A 39 -4.98 4.67 -16.36
CA SER A 39 -3.66 4.18 -16.74
C SER A 39 -2.53 5.15 -16.41
N GLU A 40 -2.78 6.47 -16.45
CA GLU A 40 -1.79 7.48 -16.05
C GLU A 40 -1.48 7.38 -14.56
N MET A 41 -2.51 7.21 -13.73
CA MET A 41 -2.34 7.09 -12.28
C MET A 41 -1.71 5.73 -11.91
N ILE A 42 -2.18 4.64 -12.52
CA ILE A 42 -1.66 3.27 -12.31
C ILE A 42 -0.16 3.17 -12.65
N GLY A 43 0.24 3.80 -13.75
CA GLY A 43 1.61 3.84 -14.26
C GLY A 43 2.46 4.99 -13.71
N GLY A 44 1.87 5.90 -12.95
CA GLY A 44 2.52 7.10 -12.42
C GLY A 44 3.71 6.78 -11.53
N ARG A 45 4.77 7.57 -11.67
CA ARG A 45 6.02 7.47 -10.89
C ARG A 45 6.36 8.83 -10.31
N ILE A 46 6.98 8.84 -9.13
CA ILE A 46 7.49 10.08 -8.52
C ILE A 46 8.78 10.52 -9.22
N PHE A 47 9.64 9.56 -9.57
CA PHE A 47 10.87 9.77 -10.34
C PHE A 47 11.02 8.65 -11.38
N GLU A 48 11.77 8.89 -12.45
CA GLU A 48 11.79 8.03 -13.64
C GLU A 48 12.18 6.56 -13.37
N ASP A 49 13.08 6.32 -12.41
CA ASP A 49 13.57 5.00 -12.05
C ASP A 49 12.75 4.31 -10.94
N MET A 50 11.81 5.02 -10.31
CA MET A 50 10.97 4.45 -9.26
C MET A 50 9.87 3.56 -9.82
N LEU A 51 9.53 2.51 -9.10
CA LEU A 51 8.42 1.62 -9.47
C LEU A 51 7.07 2.37 -9.43
N PRO A 52 6.11 2.02 -10.31
CA PRO A 52 4.87 2.77 -10.49
C PRO A 52 3.94 2.67 -9.27
N PHE A 53 2.97 3.57 -9.17
CA PHE A 53 1.96 3.60 -8.11
C PHE A 53 1.33 2.23 -7.83
N SER A 54 0.95 1.50 -8.88
CA SER A 54 0.41 0.13 -8.76
C SER A 54 1.35 -0.84 -8.05
N TYR A 55 2.65 -0.76 -8.31
CA TYR A 55 3.64 -1.55 -7.57
C TYR A 55 3.70 -1.12 -6.11
N GLN A 56 3.66 0.18 -5.81
CA GLN A 56 3.72 0.68 -4.44
C GLN A 56 2.53 0.19 -3.61
N VAL A 57 1.30 0.23 -4.16
CA VAL A 57 0.10 -0.32 -3.50
C VAL A 57 0.25 -1.83 -3.25
N LYS A 58 0.64 -2.59 -4.28
CA LYS A 58 0.91 -4.03 -4.15
C LYS A 58 1.98 -4.31 -3.08
N SER A 59 3.03 -3.50 -3.04
CA SER A 59 4.18 -3.64 -2.14
C SER A 59 3.75 -3.59 -0.68
N VAL A 60 2.78 -2.73 -0.31
CA VAL A 60 2.23 -2.70 1.06
C VAL A 60 1.65 -4.05 1.46
N ALA A 61 0.84 -4.66 0.59
CA ALA A 61 0.25 -5.98 0.86
C ALA A 61 1.32 -7.08 0.94
N ALA A 62 2.24 -7.12 -0.03
CA ALA A 62 3.27 -8.16 -0.12
C ALA A 62 4.24 -8.12 1.07
N HIS A 63 4.74 -6.94 1.44
CA HIS A 63 5.68 -6.82 2.58
C HIS A 63 4.98 -7.07 3.92
N THR A 64 3.71 -6.68 4.05
CA THR A 64 2.95 -6.96 5.27
C THR A 64 2.74 -8.45 5.48
N ALA A 65 2.34 -9.17 4.41
CA ALA A 65 2.21 -10.63 4.45
C ALA A 65 3.57 -11.30 4.71
N GLY A 66 4.61 -10.89 3.99
CA GLY A 66 5.96 -11.43 4.15
C GLY A 66 6.55 -11.22 5.54
N ALA A 67 6.22 -10.11 6.22
CA ALA A 67 6.63 -9.89 7.60
C ALA A 67 5.97 -10.91 8.57
N ILE A 68 4.69 -11.25 8.37
CA ILE A 68 4.00 -12.28 9.16
C ILE A 68 4.58 -13.65 8.88
N ASP A 69 4.84 -13.98 7.63
CA ASP A 69 5.42 -15.27 7.25
C ASP A 69 6.84 -15.42 7.81
N GLY A 70 7.64 -14.34 7.77
CA GLY A 70 9.01 -14.34 8.28
C GLY A 70 9.12 -14.57 9.79
N VAL A 71 8.13 -14.15 10.59
CA VAL A 71 8.12 -14.42 12.04
C VAL A 71 7.50 -15.77 12.42
N ARG A 72 6.89 -16.47 11.46
CA ARG A 72 6.33 -17.82 11.65
C ARG A 72 7.30 -18.94 11.29
N ALA A 73 8.37 -18.63 10.56
CA ALA A 73 9.38 -19.58 10.08
C ALA A 73 10.37 -20.04 11.16
#